data_AF-A0A8I1IRL4-F1
#
_entry.id   AF-A0A8I1IRL4-F1
#
_cell.length_a   1.000
_cell.length_b   1.000
_cell.length_c   1.000
_cell.angle_alpha   90.00
_cell.angle_beta   90.00
_cell.angle_gamma   90.00
#
_symmetry.space_group_name_H-M   'P 1'
#
loop_
_entity.id
_entity.type
_entity.pdbx_description
1 polymer ?
#
loop_
_entity_poly.entity_id
_entity_poly.type
_entity_poly.pdbx_seq_one_letter_code
_entity_poly.pdbx_strand_id
1 'polypeptide(L)'
;MRTSILKSLKPDIIVEMLEMAVTFENWKKVMETADILYQCVQRIYEERQYHKAMELPIPHVHLERPLVYYFGLSHLMCGMAHQNQGTYEQARECIYKYAELGWMEDLKEEDNQVVEEFRFLAKTNLYAVEILSGNIELVEEYVAFLQDNLEEILPGLNTVLQAALMYHLDVEDILHTFAEQIDEFGSYEDAENISYYYSYCYHLALYYREYDRLQDAVGLTLQAMQLADQSGNDGQFKKCTALFESLRESATTEQISQYRQMLMQSLDEYETDRHFIVKSVMDNPL
;
A
#
# COMPACT_ATOMS: atom_id res chain seq x y z
N MET A 1 14.22 -39.74 10.02
CA MET A 1 13.57 -39.00 8.93
C MET A 1 13.28 -37.59 9.43
N ARG A 2 14.08 -36.58 9.02
CA ARG A 2 13.63 -35.18 9.17
C ARG A 2 12.49 -35.02 8.18
N THR A 3 11.25 -34.92 8.66
CA THR A 3 10.17 -34.35 7.86
C THR A 3 10.73 -33.04 7.31
N SER A 4 10.91 -32.95 5.98
CA SER A 4 11.58 -31.80 5.36
C SER A 4 10.87 -30.54 5.85
N ILE A 5 11.61 -29.67 6.56
CA ILE A 5 11.07 -28.45 7.16
C ILE A 5 10.44 -27.56 6.07
N LEU A 6 10.85 -27.74 4.82
CA LEU A 6 10.24 -27.12 3.65
C LEU A 6 8.76 -27.44 3.47
N LYS A 7 8.28 -28.63 3.88
CA LYS A 7 6.84 -28.97 3.78
C LYS A 7 5.97 -28.21 4.77
N SER A 8 6.56 -27.63 5.81
CA SER A 8 5.85 -26.77 6.75
C SER A 8 5.90 -25.29 6.38
N LEU A 9 6.76 -24.91 5.43
CA LEU A 9 6.81 -23.54 4.93
C LEU A 9 5.63 -23.29 4.01
N LYS A 10 4.94 -22.17 4.22
CA LYS A 10 3.79 -21.75 3.43
C LYS A 10 3.92 -20.26 3.06
N PRO A 11 4.77 -19.91 2.09
CA PRO A 11 4.95 -18.53 1.64
C PRO A 11 3.64 -17.84 1.28
N ASP A 12 2.72 -18.54 0.62
CA ASP A 12 1.41 -18.00 0.21
C ASP A 12 0.58 -17.47 1.39
N ILE A 13 0.52 -18.21 2.49
CA ILE A 13 -0.17 -17.74 3.72
C ILE A 13 0.52 -16.51 4.32
N ILE A 14 1.85 -16.45 4.22
CA ILE A 14 2.61 -15.29 4.71
C ILE A 14 2.30 -14.06 3.83
N VAL A 15 2.10 -14.24 2.52
CA VAL A 15 1.66 -13.18 1.60
C VAL A 15 0.27 -12.68 1.99
N GLU A 16 -0.71 -13.55 2.22
CA GLU A 16 -2.05 -13.13 2.66
C GLU A 16 -2.00 -12.33 3.98
N MET A 17 -1.18 -12.77 4.93
CA MET A 17 -0.96 -12.03 6.19
C MET A 17 -0.30 -10.67 5.97
N LEU A 18 0.60 -10.58 4.98
CA LEU A 18 1.31 -9.35 4.62
C LEU A 18 0.37 -8.36 3.95
N GLU A 19 -0.43 -8.80 3.00
CA GLU A 19 -1.49 -8.01 2.34
C GLU A 19 -2.47 -7.45 3.36
N MET A 20 -2.95 -8.29 4.29
CA MET A 20 -3.82 -7.84 5.38
C MET A 20 -3.15 -6.77 6.26
N ALA A 21 -1.86 -6.94 6.59
CA ALA A 21 -1.12 -5.95 7.37
C ALA A 21 -0.97 -4.61 6.62
N VAL A 22 -0.80 -4.64 5.29
CA VAL A 22 -0.75 -3.45 4.43
C VAL A 22 -2.12 -2.76 4.38
N THR A 23 -3.22 -3.52 4.18
CA THR A 23 -4.58 -2.97 4.15
C THR A 23 -4.92 -2.14 5.39
N PHE A 24 -4.43 -2.56 6.57
CA PHE A 24 -4.64 -1.84 7.84
C PHE A 24 -3.50 -0.87 8.20
N GLU A 25 -2.59 -0.55 7.28
CA GLU A 25 -1.42 0.30 7.48
C GLU A 25 -0.59 -0.07 8.73
N ASN A 26 -0.56 -1.35 9.10
CA ASN A 26 0.20 -1.81 10.26
C ASN A 26 1.66 -2.05 9.85
N TRP A 27 2.40 -0.96 9.62
CA TRP A 27 3.76 -0.99 9.07
C TRP A 27 4.75 -1.79 9.91
N LYS A 28 4.54 -1.85 11.24
CA LYS A 28 5.32 -2.74 12.11
C LYS A 28 5.07 -4.20 11.75
N LYS A 29 3.80 -4.59 11.59
CA LYS A 29 3.43 -5.96 11.22
C LYS A 29 3.85 -6.29 9.79
N VAL A 30 3.77 -5.34 8.86
CA VAL A 30 4.31 -5.48 7.49
C VAL A 30 5.78 -5.85 7.55
N MET A 31 6.60 -5.09 8.28
CA MET A 31 8.03 -5.35 8.41
C MET A 31 8.33 -6.72 9.03
N GLU A 32 7.65 -7.08 10.13
CA GLU A 32 7.80 -8.40 10.78
C GLU A 32 7.43 -9.55 9.81
N THR A 33 6.36 -9.38 9.05
CA THR A 33 5.82 -10.42 8.17
C THR A 33 6.66 -10.55 6.90
N ALA A 34 7.15 -9.44 6.36
CA ALA A 34 8.09 -9.39 5.25
C ALA A 34 9.43 -10.07 5.61
N ASP A 35 9.97 -9.87 6.82
CA ASP A 35 11.16 -10.57 7.30
C ASP A 35 10.92 -12.09 7.42
N ILE A 36 9.75 -12.50 7.93
CA ILE A 36 9.36 -13.92 7.96
C ILE A 36 9.28 -14.50 6.53
N LEU A 37 8.71 -13.76 5.58
CA LEU A 37 8.63 -14.18 4.17
C LEU A 37 10.04 -14.33 3.59
N TYR A 38 10.90 -13.34 3.79
CA TYR A 38 12.29 -13.36 3.34
C TYR A 38 13.06 -14.58 3.88
N GLN A 39 13.01 -14.83 5.20
CA GLN A 39 13.68 -15.97 5.82
C GLN A 39 13.16 -17.31 5.28
N CYS A 40 11.85 -17.40 5.04
CA CYS A 40 11.21 -18.57 4.45
C CYS A 40 11.75 -18.84 3.03
N VAL A 41 11.78 -17.80 2.20
CA VAL A 41 12.23 -17.87 0.80
C VAL A 41 13.73 -18.15 0.70
N GLN A 42 14.54 -17.45 1.51
CA GLN A 42 15.98 -17.67 1.59
C GLN A 42 16.29 -19.13 1.93
N ARG A 43 15.59 -19.70 2.91
CA ARG A 43 15.77 -21.10 3.29
C ARG A 43 15.41 -22.08 2.17
N ILE A 44 14.32 -21.83 1.45
CA ILE A 44 13.93 -22.66 0.29
C ILE A 44 15.03 -22.57 -0.78
N TYR A 45 15.51 -21.37 -1.08
CA TYR A 45 16.56 -21.15 -2.06
C TYR A 45 17.85 -21.88 -1.69
N GLU A 46 18.37 -21.67 -0.48
CA GLU A 46 19.58 -22.30 0.03
C GLU A 46 19.51 -23.83 0.01
N GLU A 47 18.36 -24.43 0.37
CA GLU A 47 18.19 -25.88 0.33
C GLU A 47 18.20 -26.41 -1.10
N ARG A 48 17.60 -25.69 -2.07
CA ARG A 48 17.71 -26.04 -3.50
C ARG A 48 19.15 -25.98 -3.99
N GLN A 49 19.88 -24.91 -3.64
CA GLN A 49 21.29 -24.74 -4.02
C GLN A 49 22.19 -25.83 -3.44
N TYR A 50 22.00 -26.16 -2.17
CA TYR A 50 22.72 -27.26 -1.53
C TYR A 50 22.47 -28.61 -2.23
N HIS A 51 21.21 -28.91 -2.55
CA HIS A 51 20.87 -30.16 -3.23
C HIS A 51 21.47 -30.25 -4.63
N LYS A 52 21.44 -29.16 -5.39
CA LYS A 52 22.12 -29.07 -6.70
C LYS A 52 23.62 -29.33 -6.60
N ALA A 53 24.29 -28.62 -5.68
CA ALA A 53 25.73 -28.74 -5.49
C ALA A 53 26.16 -30.16 -5.11
N MET A 54 25.31 -30.90 -4.40
CA MET A 54 25.53 -32.28 -3.97
C MET A 54 24.96 -33.33 -4.94
N GLU A 55 24.43 -32.92 -6.09
CA GLU A 55 23.74 -33.79 -7.07
C GLU A 55 22.61 -34.64 -6.44
N LEU A 56 21.94 -34.08 -5.42
CA LEU A 56 20.82 -34.70 -4.73
C LEU A 56 19.49 -34.31 -5.37
N PRO A 57 18.44 -35.15 -5.24
CA PRO A 57 17.10 -34.79 -5.70
C PRO A 57 16.61 -33.50 -5.02
N ILE A 58 16.22 -32.49 -5.81
CA ILE A 58 15.74 -31.21 -5.29
C ILE A 58 14.39 -31.42 -4.58
N PRO A 59 14.22 -30.98 -3.32
CA PRO A 59 12.95 -31.09 -2.63
C PRO A 59 11.86 -30.27 -3.34
N HIS A 60 10.71 -30.88 -3.59
CA HIS A 60 9.56 -30.16 -4.11
C HIS A 60 8.89 -29.35 -3.00
N VAL A 61 8.75 -28.05 -3.22
CA VAL A 61 7.96 -27.12 -2.41
C VAL A 61 6.85 -26.61 -3.31
N HIS A 62 5.60 -26.81 -2.87
CA HIS A 62 4.46 -26.27 -3.58
C HIS A 62 4.40 -24.76 -3.34
N LEU A 63 4.45 -23.98 -4.42
CA LEU A 63 4.38 -22.52 -4.41
C LEU A 63 3.37 -22.13 -5.50
N GLU A 64 2.49 -21.18 -5.20
CA GLU A 64 1.49 -20.67 -6.17
C GLU A 64 2.09 -19.64 -7.15
N ARG A 65 3.25 -19.08 -6.79
CA ARG A 65 4.04 -18.14 -7.58
C ARG A 65 5.50 -18.63 -7.65
N PRO A 66 6.32 -18.11 -8.58
CA PRO A 66 7.74 -18.49 -8.61
C PRO A 66 8.49 -17.96 -7.39
N LEU A 67 9.59 -18.62 -7.01
CA LEU A 67 10.32 -18.27 -5.78
C LEU A 67 10.83 -16.81 -5.77
N VAL A 68 11.18 -16.29 -6.96
CA VAL A 68 11.62 -14.91 -7.17
C VAL A 68 10.55 -13.89 -6.78
N TYR A 69 9.26 -14.23 -6.95
CA TYR A 69 8.15 -13.36 -6.56
C TYR A 69 8.17 -13.06 -5.06
N TYR A 70 8.22 -14.10 -4.24
CA TYR A 70 8.19 -13.94 -2.79
C TYR A 70 9.44 -13.22 -2.26
N PHE A 71 10.59 -13.43 -2.91
CA PHE A 71 11.81 -12.70 -2.58
C PHE A 71 11.66 -11.21 -2.87
N GLY A 72 11.24 -10.86 -4.10
CA GLY A 72 10.99 -9.48 -4.49
C GLY A 72 9.96 -8.82 -3.57
N LEU A 73 8.83 -9.49 -3.32
CA LEU A 73 7.75 -9.01 -2.47
C LEU A 73 8.21 -8.74 -1.03
N SER A 74 9.04 -9.62 -0.47
CA SER A 74 9.58 -9.42 0.88
C SER A 74 10.39 -8.13 1.02
N HIS A 75 11.21 -7.80 0.02
CA HIS A 75 11.99 -6.57 0.03
C HIS A 75 11.18 -5.34 -0.39
N LEU A 76 10.26 -5.47 -1.34
CA LEU A 76 9.29 -4.44 -1.71
C LEU A 76 8.54 -3.94 -0.48
N MET A 77 7.91 -4.86 0.26
CA MET A 77 7.09 -4.54 1.43
C MET A 77 7.91 -3.97 2.59
N CYS A 78 9.15 -4.46 2.78
CA CYS A 78 10.08 -3.87 3.73
C CYS A 78 10.46 -2.42 3.34
N GLY A 79 10.71 -2.18 2.05
CA GLY A 79 10.97 -0.84 1.52
C GLY A 79 9.81 0.12 1.73
N MET A 80 8.59 -0.32 1.42
CA MET A 80 7.37 0.47 1.66
C MET A 80 7.17 0.81 3.14
N ALA A 81 7.41 -0.15 4.05
CA ALA A 81 7.34 0.11 5.49
C ALA A 81 8.36 1.17 5.94
N HIS A 82 9.59 1.10 5.42
CA HIS A 82 10.63 2.09 5.72
C HIS A 82 10.32 3.47 5.14
N GLN A 83 9.76 3.55 3.93
CA GLN A 83 9.30 4.80 3.32
C GLN A 83 8.22 5.46 4.19
N ASN A 84 7.20 4.70 4.60
CA ASN A 84 6.12 5.19 5.46
C ASN A 84 6.61 5.66 6.85
N GLN A 85 7.73 5.13 7.33
CA GLN A 85 8.37 5.55 8.59
C GLN A 85 9.33 6.74 8.42
N GLY A 86 9.54 7.25 7.20
CA GLY A 86 10.49 8.31 6.89
C GLY A 86 11.96 7.87 6.93
N THR A 87 12.22 6.56 7.02
CA THR A 87 13.56 5.96 7.02
C THR A 87 14.02 5.67 5.59
N TYR A 88 14.21 6.73 4.81
CA TYR A 88 14.41 6.64 3.35
C TYR A 88 15.69 5.92 2.93
N GLU A 89 16.77 5.99 3.71
CA GLU A 89 17.99 5.23 3.42
C GLU A 89 17.73 3.72 3.44
N GLN A 90 17.05 3.24 4.48
CA GLN A 90 16.68 1.83 4.61
C GLN A 90 15.68 1.41 3.53
N ALA A 91 14.78 2.31 3.12
CA ALA A 91 13.89 2.06 1.98
C ALA A 91 14.69 1.85 0.69
N ARG A 92 15.70 2.69 0.41
CA ARG A 92 16.61 2.53 -0.74
C ARG A 92 17.38 1.22 -0.70
N GLU A 93 17.93 0.85 0.45
CA GLU A 93 18.61 -0.43 0.62
C GLU A 93 17.70 -1.63 0.33
N CYS A 94 16.41 -1.54 0.68
CA CYS A 94 15.43 -2.57 0.34
C CYS A 94 15.13 -2.60 -1.16
N ILE A 95 14.95 -1.43 -1.79
CA ILE A 95 14.71 -1.29 -3.23
C ILE A 95 15.82 -1.96 -4.05
N TYR A 96 17.08 -1.70 -3.70
CA TYR A 96 18.21 -2.30 -4.40
C TYR A 96 18.26 -3.83 -4.33
N LYS A 97 17.64 -4.45 -3.32
CA LYS A 97 17.61 -5.92 -3.20
C LYS A 97 16.65 -6.58 -4.17
N TYR A 98 15.63 -5.86 -4.66
CA TYR A 98 14.68 -6.41 -5.65
C TYR A 98 14.74 -5.74 -7.02
N ALA A 99 15.56 -4.69 -7.19
CA ALA A 99 15.75 -4.01 -8.48
C ALA A 99 16.40 -4.88 -9.57
N GLU A 100 17.17 -5.90 -9.17
CA GLU A 100 17.77 -6.86 -10.07
C GLU A 100 17.67 -8.25 -9.45
N LEU A 101 16.77 -9.08 -9.98
CA LEU A 101 16.52 -10.44 -9.49
C LEU A 101 17.01 -11.52 -10.46
N GLY A 102 17.61 -11.14 -11.59
CA GLY A 102 18.16 -12.07 -12.59
C GLY A 102 19.35 -12.90 -12.11
N TRP A 103 19.88 -12.62 -10.91
CA TRP A 103 20.93 -13.44 -10.29
C TRP A 103 20.41 -14.77 -9.73
N MET A 104 19.10 -14.92 -9.53
CA MET A 104 18.53 -16.17 -9.02
C MET A 104 18.70 -17.30 -10.03
N GLU A 105 19.19 -18.44 -9.56
CA GLU A 105 19.25 -19.63 -10.40
C GLU A 105 17.86 -20.28 -10.57
N ASP A 106 17.70 -21.08 -11.63
CA ASP A 106 16.45 -21.78 -12.02
C ASP A 106 15.29 -20.90 -12.47
N LEU A 107 15.55 -19.63 -12.81
CA LEU A 107 14.54 -18.81 -13.47
C LEU A 107 14.13 -19.47 -14.79
N LYS A 108 12.84 -19.76 -14.91
CA LYS A 108 12.20 -20.17 -16.15
C LYS A 108 11.88 -18.94 -16.99
N GLU A 109 11.56 -19.16 -18.25
CA GLU A 109 11.13 -18.08 -19.15
C GLU A 109 9.93 -17.30 -18.60
N GLU A 110 8.98 -18.00 -17.96
CA GLU A 110 7.82 -17.41 -17.27
C GLU A 110 8.21 -16.59 -16.02
N ASP A 111 9.33 -16.90 -15.37
CA ASP A 111 9.79 -16.20 -14.17
C ASP A 111 10.43 -14.84 -14.52
N ASN A 112 10.92 -14.67 -15.75
CA ASN A 112 11.51 -13.41 -16.22
C ASN A 112 10.49 -12.27 -16.26
N GLN A 113 9.20 -12.57 -16.47
CA GLN A 113 8.16 -11.56 -16.38
C GLN A 113 8.12 -10.95 -14.97
N VAL A 114 8.18 -11.79 -13.93
CA VAL A 114 8.21 -11.34 -12.54
C VAL A 114 9.46 -10.52 -12.24
N VAL A 115 10.62 -10.90 -12.79
CA VAL A 115 11.86 -10.12 -12.65
C VAL A 115 11.69 -8.72 -13.23
N GLU A 116 11.10 -8.59 -14.41
CA GLU A 116 10.88 -7.29 -15.05
C GLU A 116 9.79 -6.47 -14.35
N GLU A 117 8.74 -7.10 -13.80
CA GLU A 117 7.75 -6.44 -12.93
C GLU A 117 8.43 -5.83 -11.70
N PHE A 118 9.29 -6.58 -11.00
CA PHE A 118 10.02 -6.04 -9.85
C PHE A 118 11.03 -4.96 -10.23
N ARG A 119 11.65 -5.05 -11.41
CA ARG A 119 12.52 -3.99 -11.94
C ARG A 119 11.74 -2.69 -12.16
N PHE A 120 10.53 -2.79 -12.70
CA PHE A 120 9.63 -1.65 -12.87
C PHE A 120 9.24 -1.06 -11.51
N LEU A 121 8.73 -1.89 -10.58
CA LEU A 121 8.38 -1.46 -9.23
C LEU A 121 9.56 -0.83 -8.48
N ALA A 122 10.78 -1.32 -8.70
CA ALA A 122 11.97 -0.74 -8.07
C ALA A 122 12.25 0.66 -8.59
N LYS A 123 12.06 0.89 -9.89
CA LYS A 123 12.23 2.21 -10.50
C LYS A 123 11.20 3.20 -9.95
N THR A 124 9.92 2.81 -9.90
CA THR A 124 8.84 3.69 -9.43
C THR A 124 9.00 4.03 -7.95
N ASN A 125 9.26 3.03 -7.12
CA ASN A 125 9.52 3.24 -5.69
C ASN A 125 10.80 4.05 -5.43
N LEU A 126 11.83 3.94 -6.27
CA LEU A 126 13.03 4.75 -6.13
C LEU A 126 12.75 6.24 -6.38
N TYR A 127 11.95 6.59 -7.41
CA TYR A 127 11.50 7.98 -7.57
C TYR A 127 10.79 8.48 -6.31
N ALA A 128 9.86 7.67 -5.79
CA ALA A 128 9.11 8.05 -4.60
C ALA A 128 10.02 8.31 -3.40
N VAL A 129 10.94 7.38 -3.12
CA VAL A 129 11.87 7.50 -1.98
C VAL A 129 12.85 8.67 -2.15
N GLU A 130 13.40 8.88 -3.35
CA GLU A 130 14.33 9.99 -3.60
C GLU A 130 13.64 11.35 -3.42
N ILE A 131 12.45 11.52 -4.00
CA ILE A 131 11.66 12.75 -3.88
C ILE A 131 11.29 13.02 -2.41
N LEU A 132 10.75 12.02 -1.71
CA LEU A 132 10.36 12.14 -0.31
C LEU A 132 11.56 12.35 0.64
N SER A 133 12.77 11.98 0.21
CA SER A 133 14.02 12.25 0.94
C SER A 133 14.58 13.66 0.71
N GLY A 134 14.00 14.43 -0.22
CA GLY A 134 14.32 15.84 -0.46
C GLY A 134 14.93 16.13 -1.82
N ASN A 135 15.04 15.13 -2.70
CA ASN A 135 15.51 15.34 -4.06
C ASN A 135 14.38 15.86 -4.96
N ILE A 136 13.87 17.05 -4.64
CA ILE A 136 12.71 17.66 -5.30
C ILE A 136 12.94 17.99 -6.78
N GLU A 137 14.19 18.04 -7.23
CA GLU A 137 14.55 18.24 -8.65
C GLU A 137 14.06 17.08 -9.52
N LEU A 138 13.79 15.90 -8.94
CA LEU A 138 13.25 14.74 -9.66
C LEU A 138 11.74 14.82 -9.93
N VAL A 139 11.01 15.80 -9.34
CA VAL A 139 9.55 15.88 -9.48
C VAL A 139 9.13 16.04 -10.95
N GLU A 140 9.80 16.90 -11.72
CA GLU A 140 9.46 17.09 -13.14
C GLU A 140 9.69 15.82 -13.97
N GLU A 141 10.82 15.15 -13.75
CA GLU A 141 11.13 13.88 -14.42
C GLU A 141 10.12 12.79 -14.04
N TYR A 142 9.75 12.74 -12.76
CA TYR A 142 8.78 11.76 -12.28
C TYR A 142 7.40 12.02 -12.86
N VAL A 143 6.95 13.27 -12.93
CA VAL A 143 5.68 13.64 -13.58
C VAL A 143 5.65 13.22 -15.05
N ALA A 144 6.74 13.42 -15.80
CA ALA A 144 6.84 12.95 -17.18
C ALA A 144 6.75 11.41 -17.25
N PHE A 145 7.39 10.71 -16.31
CA PHE A 145 7.29 9.25 -16.21
C PHE A 145 5.84 8.78 -15.94
N LEU A 146 5.09 9.47 -15.07
CA LEU A 146 3.68 9.13 -14.77
C LEU A 146 2.76 9.28 -15.99
N GLN A 147 3.05 10.21 -16.90
CA GLN A 147 2.28 10.37 -18.15
C GLN A 147 2.37 9.15 -19.06
N ASP A 148 3.48 8.42 -19.01
CA ASP A 148 3.72 7.22 -19.81
C ASP A 148 3.25 5.92 -19.12
N ASN A 149 2.84 5.97 -17.84
CA ASN A 149 2.51 4.80 -17.01
C ASN A 149 1.25 5.06 -16.17
N LEU A 150 0.07 4.75 -16.73
CA LEU A 150 -1.23 5.11 -16.15
C LEU A 150 -1.48 4.48 -14.77
N GLU A 151 -1.01 3.24 -14.59
CA GLU A 151 -1.11 2.49 -13.34
C GLU A 151 -0.35 3.14 -12.17
N GLU A 152 0.65 3.97 -12.46
CA GLU A 152 1.47 4.65 -11.46
C GLU A 152 0.94 6.05 -11.09
N ILE A 153 -0.10 6.56 -11.78
CA ILE A 153 -0.58 7.93 -11.58
C ILE A 153 -1.00 8.17 -10.12
N LEU A 154 -1.86 7.32 -9.54
CA LEU A 154 -2.32 7.51 -8.16
C LEU A 154 -1.20 7.37 -7.12
N PRO A 155 -0.36 6.31 -7.13
CA PRO A 155 0.82 6.23 -6.27
C PRO A 155 1.79 7.41 -6.45
N GLY A 156 1.97 7.85 -7.69
CA GLY A 156 2.85 8.96 -8.04
C GLY A 156 2.36 10.30 -7.52
N LEU A 157 1.08 10.62 -7.73
CA LEU A 157 0.47 11.85 -7.20
C LEU A 157 0.46 11.89 -5.68
N ASN A 158 0.27 10.74 -5.02
CA ASN A 158 0.44 10.62 -3.58
C ASN A 158 1.83 11.03 -3.11
N THR A 159 2.87 10.62 -3.84
CA THR A 159 4.26 11.01 -3.56
C THR A 159 4.44 12.51 -3.75
N VAL A 160 3.94 13.06 -4.87
CA VAL A 160 4.04 14.49 -5.19
C VAL A 160 3.36 15.35 -4.11
N LEU A 161 2.16 14.98 -3.68
CA LEU A 161 1.42 15.70 -2.63
C LEU A 161 2.12 15.62 -1.27
N GLN A 162 2.65 14.45 -0.89
CA GLN A 162 3.44 14.32 0.34
C GLN A 162 4.71 15.19 0.30
N ALA A 163 5.42 15.21 -0.83
CA ALA A 163 6.57 16.08 -1.02
C ALA A 163 6.18 17.56 -0.99
N ALA A 164 5.05 17.93 -1.60
CA ALA A 164 4.53 19.28 -1.58
C ALA A 164 4.20 19.76 -0.16
N LEU A 165 3.61 18.90 0.66
CA LEU A 165 3.34 19.16 2.08
C LEU A 165 4.63 19.28 2.91
N MET A 166 5.64 18.45 2.62
CA MET A 166 6.88 18.40 3.39
C MET A 166 7.84 19.55 3.06
N TYR A 167 7.88 19.96 1.79
CA TYR A 167 8.83 20.92 1.25
C TYR A 167 8.18 22.23 0.80
N HIS A 168 6.87 22.41 1.04
CA HIS A 168 6.10 23.59 0.68
C HIS A 168 6.17 23.91 -0.83
N LEU A 169 5.98 22.88 -1.65
CA LEU A 169 5.97 23.02 -3.11
C LEU A 169 4.57 23.39 -3.59
N ASP A 170 4.49 24.23 -4.62
CA ASP A 170 3.25 24.45 -5.37
C ASP A 170 3.18 23.43 -6.52
N VAL A 171 2.17 22.57 -6.48
CA VAL A 171 1.99 21.47 -7.43
C VAL A 171 0.65 21.56 -8.17
N GLU A 172 -0.02 22.72 -8.15
CA GLU A 172 -1.34 22.89 -8.79
C GLU A 172 -1.31 22.57 -10.30
N ASP A 173 -0.26 22.99 -11.01
CA ASP A 173 -0.11 22.69 -12.45
C ASP A 173 0.03 21.18 -12.71
N ILE A 174 0.68 20.44 -11.81
CA ILE A 174 0.80 18.98 -11.88
C ILE A 174 -0.57 18.35 -11.66
N LEU A 175 -1.31 18.78 -10.63
CA LEU A 175 -2.66 18.28 -10.36
C LEU A 175 -3.62 18.53 -11.53
N HIS A 176 -3.55 19.72 -12.13
CA HIS A 176 -4.32 20.04 -13.33
C HIS A 176 -3.97 19.14 -14.52
N THR A 177 -2.69 18.76 -14.66
CA THR A 177 -2.23 17.87 -15.74
C THR A 177 -2.87 16.49 -15.70
N PHE A 178 -3.17 15.98 -14.50
CA PHE A 178 -3.74 14.64 -14.31
C PHE A 178 -5.24 14.63 -13.98
N ALA A 179 -5.92 15.78 -14.03
CA ALA A 179 -7.31 15.91 -13.58
C ALA A 179 -8.29 14.95 -14.29
N GLU A 180 -8.15 14.79 -15.61
CA GLU A 180 -9.01 13.90 -16.39
C GLU A 180 -8.82 12.43 -15.98
N GLN A 181 -7.58 12.00 -15.78
CA GLN A 181 -7.27 10.63 -15.34
C GLN A 181 -7.79 10.40 -13.91
N ILE A 182 -7.66 11.38 -13.02
CA ILE A 182 -8.16 11.33 -11.64
C ILE A 182 -9.69 11.19 -11.58
N ASP A 183 -10.41 11.88 -12.46
CA ASP A 183 -11.87 11.80 -12.53
C ASP A 183 -12.35 10.39 -12.94
N GLU A 184 -11.58 9.68 -13.78
CA GLU A 184 -11.85 8.27 -14.11
C GLU A 184 -11.68 7.36 -12.88
N PHE A 185 -10.75 7.69 -11.97
CA PHE A 185 -10.46 6.86 -10.80
C PHE A 185 -11.57 6.78 -9.77
N GLY A 186 -12.44 7.79 -9.69
CA GLY A 186 -13.58 7.79 -8.77
C GLY A 186 -14.62 6.68 -9.03
N SER A 187 -14.46 5.91 -10.12
CA SER A 187 -15.37 4.84 -10.53
C SER A 187 -14.84 3.41 -10.30
N TYR A 188 -13.60 3.23 -9.86
CA TYR A 188 -13.03 1.89 -9.66
C TYR A 188 -13.48 1.24 -8.35
N GLU A 189 -13.74 -0.07 -8.41
CA GLU A 189 -14.26 -0.88 -7.30
C GLU A 189 -13.21 -1.81 -6.66
N ASP A 190 -11.96 -1.83 -7.15
CA ASP A 190 -10.91 -2.71 -6.63
C ASP A 190 -10.17 -2.11 -5.42
N ALA A 191 -9.88 -2.98 -4.45
CA ALA A 191 -9.41 -2.59 -3.13
C ALA A 191 -8.06 -1.83 -3.13
N GLU A 192 -7.16 -2.16 -4.06
CA GLU A 192 -5.86 -1.48 -4.19
C GLU A 192 -6.05 -0.04 -4.67
N ASN A 193 -6.85 0.18 -5.72
CA ASN A 193 -7.18 1.52 -6.19
C ASN A 193 -7.95 2.33 -5.15
N ILE A 194 -8.82 1.70 -4.34
CA ILE A 194 -9.50 2.37 -3.23
C ILE A 194 -8.48 2.92 -2.21
N SER A 195 -7.44 2.16 -1.87
CA SER A 195 -6.42 2.59 -0.89
C SER A 195 -5.54 3.73 -1.43
N TYR A 196 -5.12 3.64 -2.70
CA TYR A 196 -4.38 4.73 -3.34
C TYR A 196 -5.23 5.97 -3.54
N TYR A 197 -6.51 5.81 -3.89
CA TYR A 197 -7.44 6.91 -4.07
C TYR A 197 -7.82 7.58 -2.75
N TYR A 198 -8.00 6.79 -1.67
CA TYR A 198 -8.10 7.31 -0.30
C TYR A 198 -6.90 8.22 0.01
N SER A 199 -5.69 7.69 -0.20
CA SER A 199 -4.45 8.40 0.10
C SER A 199 -4.37 9.70 -0.69
N TYR A 200 -4.76 9.66 -1.96
CA TYR A 200 -4.77 10.81 -2.85
C TYR A 200 -5.72 11.88 -2.33
N CYS A 201 -6.98 11.52 -2.06
CA CYS A 201 -7.98 12.45 -1.53
C CYS A 201 -7.54 13.05 -0.19
N TYR A 202 -6.97 12.23 0.70
CA TYR A 202 -6.51 12.67 2.02
C TYR A 202 -5.33 13.64 1.93
N HIS A 203 -4.29 13.32 1.14
CA HIS A 203 -3.14 14.21 0.96
C HIS A 203 -3.51 15.48 0.20
N LEU A 204 -4.43 15.40 -0.77
CA LEU A 204 -4.92 16.58 -1.48
C LEU A 204 -5.74 17.48 -0.56
N ALA A 205 -6.56 16.92 0.32
CA ALA A 205 -7.29 17.69 1.32
C ALA A 205 -6.34 18.44 2.28
N LEU A 206 -5.25 17.77 2.71
CA LEU A 206 -4.21 18.42 3.51
C LEU A 206 -3.52 19.54 2.72
N TYR A 207 -3.19 19.30 1.45
CA TYR A 207 -2.56 20.29 0.59
C TYR A 207 -3.46 21.52 0.43
N TYR A 208 -4.71 21.34 0.03
CA TYR A 208 -5.68 22.44 -0.10
C TYR A 208 -5.95 23.18 1.20
N ARG A 209 -5.87 22.51 2.34
CA ARG A 209 -5.93 23.18 3.65
C ARG A 209 -4.76 24.15 3.85
N GLU A 210 -3.53 23.74 3.52
CA GLU A 210 -2.34 24.60 3.67
C GLU A 210 -2.35 25.80 2.71
N TYR A 211 -3.01 25.65 1.54
CA TYR A 211 -3.13 26.71 0.53
C TYR A 211 -4.49 27.44 0.54
N ASP A 212 -5.20 27.43 1.68
CA ASP A 212 -6.44 28.19 1.95
C ASP A 212 -7.64 27.86 1.02
N ARG A 213 -7.62 26.70 0.36
CA ARG A 213 -8.74 26.14 -0.41
C ARG A 213 -9.66 25.32 0.48
N LEU A 214 -10.14 25.93 1.57
CA LEU A 214 -10.76 25.23 2.69
C LEU A 214 -12.05 24.48 2.33
N GLN A 215 -12.88 25.01 1.43
CA GLN A 215 -14.12 24.33 0.98
C GLN A 215 -13.82 23.04 0.22
N ASP A 216 -12.84 23.09 -0.70
CA ASP A 216 -12.41 21.93 -1.48
C ASP A 216 -11.78 20.87 -0.56
N ALA A 217 -10.98 21.31 0.42
CA ALA A 217 -10.40 20.44 1.43
C ALA A 217 -11.46 19.70 2.25
N VAL A 218 -12.58 20.34 2.62
CA VAL A 218 -13.70 19.66 3.31
C VAL A 218 -14.32 18.60 2.42
N GLY A 219 -14.57 18.91 1.14
CA GLY A 219 -15.14 17.97 0.18
C GLY A 219 -14.29 16.71 0.02
N LEU A 220 -12.98 16.89 -0.21
CA LEU A 220 -12.02 15.79 -0.32
C LEU A 220 -11.88 15.00 0.98
N THR A 221 -11.97 15.65 2.14
CA THR A 221 -11.94 14.97 3.44
C THR A 221 -13.14 14.03 3.60
N LEU A 222 -14.34 14.46 3.19
CA LEU A 222 -15.53 13.61 3.23
C LEU A 222 -15.44 12.45 2.25
N GLN A 223 -14.87 12.69 1.07
CA GLN A 223 -14.63 11.63 0.09
C GLN A 223 -13.63 10.58 0.62
N ALA A 224 -12.50 11.02 1.20
CA ALA A 224 -11.56 10.12 1.85
C ALA A 224 -12.20 9.37 3.03
N MET A 225 -13.10 10.01 3.79
CA MET A 225 -13.85 9.35 4.87
C MET A 225 -14.74 8.23 4.34
N GLN A 226 -15.44 8.43 3.22
CA GLN A 226 -16.26 7.39 2.59
C GLN A 226 -15.42 6.19 2.13
N LEU A 227 -14.25 6.44 1.53
CA LEU A 227 -13.35 5.38 1.08
C LEU A 227 -12.78 4.58 2.27
N ALA A 228 -12.46 5.26 3.38
CA ALA A 228 -12.00 4.62 4.60
C ALA A 228 -13.09 3.74 5.24
N ASP A 229 -14.34 4.19 5.23
CA ASP A 229 -15.49 3.44 5.72
C ASP A 229 -15.77 2.20 4.85
N GLN A 230 -15.80 2.37 3.52
CA GLN A 230 -15.98 1.28 2.55
C GLN A 230 -14.90 0.19 2.66
N SER A 231 -13.67 0.57 2.99
CA SER A 231 -12.55 -0.35 3.18
C SER A 231 -12.45 -0.92 4.60
N GLY A 232 -13.31 -0.48 5.53
CA GLY A 232 -13.28 -0.90 6.94
C GLY A 232 -12.00 -0.46 7.67
N ASN A 233 -11.34 0.60 7.22
CA ASN A 233 -10.10 1.09 7.80
C ASN A 233 -10.37 2.20 8.84
N ASP A 234 -10.63 1.79 10.08
CA ASP A 234 -10.88 2.68 11.22
C ASP A 234 -9.76 3.71 11.45
N GLY A 235 -8.51 3.33 11.15
CA GLY A 235 -7.35 4.19 11.30
C GLY A 235 -7.42 5.39 10.35
N GLN A 236 -7.72 5.11 9.09
CA GLN A 236 -7.96 6.10 8.04
C GLN A 236 -9.19 6.95 8.33
N PHE A 237 -10.29 6.33 8.77
CA PHE A 237 -11.52 7.03 9.15
C PHE A 237 -11.28 8.03 10.30
N LYS A 238 -10.48 7.64 11.30
CA LYS A 238 -10.07 8.52 12.41
C LYS A 238 -9.23 9.70 11.92
N LYS A 239 -8.31 9.51 10.97
CA LYS A 239 -7.55 10.61 10.36
C LYS A 239 -8.48 11.60 9.65
N CYS A 240 -9.44 11.10 8.87
CA CYS A 240 -10.44 11.95 8.20
C CYS A 240 -11.32 12.70 9.20
N THR A 241 -11.76 12.05 10.28
CA THR A 241 -12.49 12.70 11.38
C THR A 241 -11.70 13.88 11.94
N ALA A 242 -10.42 13.67 12.26
CA ALA A 242 -9.57 14.74 12.79
C ALA A 242 -9.39 15.90 11.78
N LEU A 243 -9.18 15.58 10.50
CA LEU A 243 -9.05 16.58 9.44
C LEU A 243 -10.35 17.37 9.25
N PHE A 244 -11.50 16.70 9.22
CA PHE A 244 -12.80 17.35 9.10
C PHE A 244 -13.06 18.30 10.26
N GLU A 245 -12.82 17.85 11.49
CA GLU A 245 -12.98 18.69 12.69
C GLU A 245 -12.07 19.93 12.64
N SER A 246 -10.86 19.83 12.07
CA SER A 246 -9.98 20.98 11.86
C SER A 246 -10.49 21.98 10.81
N LEU A 247 -11.36 21.53 9.90
CA LEU A 247 -11.93 22.31 8.81
C LEU A 247 -13.40 22.71 9.04
N ARG A 248 -14.01 22.30 10.16
CA ARG A 248 -15.46 22.39 10.40
C ARG A 248 -16.06 23.78 10.17
N GLU A 249 -15.36 24.84 10.57
CA GLU A 249 -15.84 26.22 10.40
C GLU A 249 -15.96 26.64 8.92
N SER A 250 -15.26 25.93 8.04
CA SER A 250 -15.35 26.09 6.59
C SER A 250 -16.32 25.10 5.94
N ALA A 251 -16.99 24.22 6.68
CA ALA A 251 -17.90 23.25 6.08
C ALA A 251 -19.29 23.87 5.82
N THR A 252 -19.91 23.49 4.70
CA THR A 252 -21.31 23.84 4.43
C THR A 252 -22.27 23.05 5.35
N THR A 253 -23.53 23.50 5.42
CA THR A 253 -24.56 22.77 6.19
C THR A 253 -24.74 21.35 5.66
N GLU A 254 -24.69 21.18 4.34
CA GLU A 254 -24.80 19.90 3.64
C GLU A 254 -23.62 18.98 3.99
N GLN A 255 -22.39 19.50 3.95
CA GLN A 255 -21.18 18.74 4.31
C GLN A 255 -21.19 18.31 5.79
N ILE A 256 -21.63 19.20 6.69
CA ILE A 256 -21.82 18.85 8.11
C ILE A 256 -22.89 17.76 8.28
N SER A 257 -23.97 17.82 7.51
CA SER A 257 -25.01 16.79 7.53
C SER A 257 -24.49 15.44 7.03
N GLN A 258 -23.72 15.43 5.94
CA GLN A 258 -23.10 14.22 5.39
C GLN A 258 -22.14 13.57 6.40
N TYR A 259 -21.24 14.37 6.99
CA TYR A 259 -20.33 13.92 8.04
C TYR A 259 -21.07 13.28 9.22
N ARG A 260 -22.13 13.94 9.71
CA ARG A 260 -22.94 13.41 10.82
C ARG A 260 -23.62 12.09 10.45
N GLN A 261 -24.12 11.98 9.22
CA GLN A 261 -24.76 10.75 8.75
C GLN A 261 -23.78 9.57 8.77
N MET A 262 -22.54 9.77 8.29
CA MET A 262 -21.50 8.73 8.32
C MET A 262 -21.22 8.29 9.76
N LEU A 263 -21.04 9.23 10.69
CA LEU A 263 -20.83 8.89 12.11
C LEU A 263 -22.02 8.16 12.75
N MET A 264 -23.25 8.48 12.34
CA MET A 264 -24.44 7.80 12.85
C MET A 264 -24.55 6.37 12.31
N GLN A 265 -24.18 6.13 11.05
CA GLN A 265 -24.13 4.78 10.48
C GLN A 265 -23.20 3.86 11.29
N SER A 266 -22.03 4.36 11.69
CA SER A 266 -21.10 3.61 12.56
C SER A 266 -21.69 3.25 13.95
N LEU A 267 -22.69 3.99 14.43
CA LEU A 267 -23.40 3.65 15.68
C LEU A 267 -24.47 2.58 15.47
N ASP A 268 -25.19 2.62 14.35
CA ASP A 268 -26.27 1.68 14.02
C ASP A 268 -25.73 0.28 13.67
N GLU A 269 -24.54 0.21 13.05
CA GLU A 269 -23.83 -1.05 12.80
C GLU A 269 -23.50 -1.80 14.10
N TYR A 270 -23.06 -1.07 15.13
CA TYR A 270 -22.77 -1.62 16.45
C TYR A 270 -24.01 -2.24 17.13
N GLU A 271 -25.19 -1.65 16.94
CA GLU A 271 -26.45 -2.20 17.48
C GLU A 271 -26.88 -3.47 16.73
N THR A 272 -26.62 -3.52 15.42
CA THR A 272 -26.95 -4.65 14.55
C THR A 272 -26.04 -5.86 14.83
N ASP A 273 -24.73 -5.63 14.96
CA ASP A 273 -23.74 -6.66 15.30
C ASP A 273 -23.97 -7.25 16.70
N ARG A 274 -24.35 -6.42 17.68
CA ARG A 274 -24.78 -6.91 19.00
C ARG A 274 -25.98 -7.85 18.89
N HIS A 275 -26.96 -7.51 18.07
CA HIS A 275 -28.15 -8.35 17.88
C HIS A 275 -27.79 -9.70 17.24
N PHE A 276 -26.86 -9.70 16.29
CA PHE A 276 -26.39 -10.90 15.62
C PHE A 276 -25.57 -11.81 16.55
N ILE A 277 -24.66 -11.24 17.35
CA ILE A 277 -23.86 -11.98 18.34
C ILE A 277 -24.77 -12.61 19.39
N VAL A 278 -25.72 -11.85 19.95
CA VAL A 278 -26.68 -12.35 20.96
C VAL A 278 -27.52 -13.50 20.40
N LYS A 279 -27.96 -13.40 19.13
CA LYS A 279 -28.72 -14.46 18.47
C LYS A 279 -27.88 -15.72 18.22
N SER A 280 -26.63 -15.57 17.78
CA SER A 280 -25.72 -16.72 17.56
C SER A 280 -25.39 -17.49 18.84
N VAL A 281 -25.27 -16.79 19.97
CA VAL A 281 -25.06 -17.38 21.30
C VAL A 281 -26.32 -18.08 21.82
N MET A 282 -27.50 -17.58 21.46
CA MET A 282 -28.79 -18.19 21.83
C MET A 282 -29.15 -19.41 20.98
N ASP A 283 -28.76 -19.44 19.70
CA ASP A 283 -29.08 -20.53 18.77
C ASP A 283 -28.07 -21.71 18.85
N ASN A 284 -26.95 -21.54 19.55
CA ASN A 284 -25.95 -22.60 19.77
C ASN A 284 -25.43 -22.63 21.23
N PRO A 285 -26.31 -22.91 22.22
CA PRO A 285 -25.88 -23.07 23.60
C PRO A 285 -25.05 -24.35 23.75
N LEU A 286 -23.86 -24.24 24.36
CA LEU A 286 -23.00 -25.35 24.78
C LEU A 286 -23.76 -26.43 25.56
#